data_AF-A0A6I7MYR0-F1
#
_entry.id   AF-A0A6I7MYR0-F1
#
_cell.length_a   1.000
_cell.length_b   1.000
_cell.length_c   1.000
_cell.angle_alpha   90.00
_cell.angle_beta   90.00
_cell.angle_gamma   90.00
#
_symmetry.space_group_name_H-M   'P 1'
#
loop_
_entity.id
_entity.type
_entity.pdbx_description
1 polymer ?
#
loop_
_entity_poly.entity_id
_entity_poly.type
_entity_poly.pdbx_seq_one_letter_code
_entity_poly.pdbx_strand_id
1 'polypeptide(L)'
;MKVCFLIPDGVGIRNYLYSDVVKGLIEQGHEVIVWHSLGKELIGQVKDFINVDFEDYDFFHRPELPVVKFVRETAVLARLRKNMEIRSNPTIMNNWKPSQSGWKNKLFYSGVAFASRFLKDYPDISNWEKYGFEKSKASLSYQEAKSFLSQHKPDILFCTHQRVPSVTSALIAANDVGIKTYTAIFSWDNLPKARLPFRTDKYLVWSRYMKNELLTYYPDIDEDQIEITSTPQFDFYRKKELI
;
A
#
# COMPACT_ATOMS: atom_id res chain seq x y z
N MET A 1 -19.91 -7.82 8.58
CA MET A 1 -18.45 -7.72 8.77
C MET A 1 -18.09 -6.27 9.01
N LYS A 2 -16.97 -6.01 9.67
CA LYS A 2 -16.39 -4.69 9.91
C LYS A 2 -15.19 -4.48 8.99
N VAL A 3 -15.26 -3.47 8.13
CA VAL A 3 -14.20 -3.14 7.16
C VAL A 3 -13.53 -1.82 7.56
N CYS A 4 -12.23 -1.86 7.82
CA CYS A 4 -11.42 -0.68 8.07
C CYS A 4 -10.74 -0.22 6.78
N PHE A 5 -11.09 0.96 6.27
CA PHE A 5 -10.41 1.60 5.16
C PHE A 5 -9.21 2.36 5.69
N LEU A 6 -8.00 1.90 5.36
CA LEU A 6 -6.76 2.63 5.61
C LEU A 6 -6.47 3.56 4.44
N ILE A 7 -6.58 4.86 4.69
CA ILE A 7 -6.47 5.93 3.68
C ILE A 7 -5.29 6.85 4.04
N PRO A 8 -4.09 6.51 3.56
CA PRO A 8 -2.88 7.25 3.93
C PRO A 8 -2.72 8.57 3.18
N ASP A 9 -3.50 8.85 2.15
CA ASP A 9 -3.48 10.12 1.42
C ASP A 9 -4.74 10.29 0.54
N GLY A 10 -4.79 11.37 -0.25
CA GLY A 10 -5.93 11.72 -1.08
C GLY A 10 -6.28 10.76 -2.23
N VAL A 11 -5.42 9.79 -2.60
CA VAL A 11 -5.75 8.84 -3.68
C VAL A 11 -6.93 7.95 -3.28
N GLY A 12 -6.99 7.55 -2.01
CA GLY A 12 -8.08 6.73 -1.49
C GLY A 12 -9.43 7.45 -1.51
N ILE A 13 -9.43 8.78 -1.44
CA ILE A 13 -10.67 9.58 -1.53
C ILE A 13 -11.33 9.36 -2.89
N ARG A 14 -10.60 9.69 -3.95
CA ARG A 14 -11.15 9.67 -5.31
C ARG A 14 -11.53 8.28 -5.76
N ASN A 15 -10.76 7.26 -5.36
CA ASN A 15 -10.95 5.89 -5.85
C ASN A 15 -12.01 5.12 -5.06
N TYR A 16 -12.23 5.45 -3.79
CA TYR A 16 -13.08 4.64 -2.90
C TYR A 16 -14.10 5.47 -2.14
N LEU A 17 -13.69 6.56 -1.47
CA LEU A 17 -14.62 7.32 -0.64
C LEU A 17 -15.69 8.08 -1.43
N TYR A 18 -15.35 8.61 -2.62
CA TYR A 18 -16.35 9.25 -3.52
C TYR A 18 -17.11 8.27 -4.41
N SER A 19 -16.76 6.98 -4.35
CA SER A 19 -17.50 5.93 -5.07
C SER A 19 -18.64 5.40 -4.20
N ASP A 20 -19.51 4.58 -4.80
CA ASP A 20 -20.60 3.93 -4.06
C ASP A 20 -20.10 2.75 -3.18
N VAL A 21 -18.79 2.49 -3.07
CA VAL A 21 -18.25 1.37 -2.29
C VAL A 21 -18.61 1.46 -0.81
N VAL A 22 -18.33 2.60 -0.17
CA VAL A 22 -18.61 2.78 1.27
C VAL A 22 -20.11 2.70 1.53
N LYS A 23 -20.89 3.43 0.73
CA LYS A 23 -22.36 3.42 0.79
C LYS A 23 -22.92 2.01 0.60
N GLY A 24 -22.48 1.30 -0.44
CA GLY A 24 -22.94 -0.06 -0.74
C GLY A 24 -22.60 -1.08 0.34
N LEU A 25 -21.43 -0.97 0.99
CA LEU A 25 -21.08 -1.82 2.14
C LEU A 25 -22.04 -1.59 3.31
N ILE A 26 -22.33 -0.32 3.62
CA ILE A 26 -23.23 0.05 4.73
C ILE A 26 -24.67 -0.40 4.42
N GLU A 27 -25.16 -0.20 3.20
CA GLU A 27 -26.47 -0.65 2.75
C GLU A 27 -26.62 -2.19 2.79
N GLN A 28 -25.52 -2.93 2.63
CA GLN A 28 -25.47 -4.38 2.79
C GLN A 28 -25.35 -4.83 4.26
N GLY A 29 -25.44 -3.91 5.23
CA GLY A 29 -25.38 -4.20 6.66
C GLY A 29 -23.96 -4.48 7.16
N HIS A 30 -22.93 -3.97 6.49
CA HIS A 30 -21.55 -4.01 6.97
C HIS A 30 -21.19 -2.73 7.72
N GLU A 31 -20.33 -2.86 8.72
CA GLU A 31 -19.78 -1.73 9.45
C GLU A 31 -18.53 -1.23 8.72
N VAL A 32 -18.43 0.08 8.54
CA VAL A 32 -17.28 0.71 7.88
C VAL A 32 -16.65 1.70 8.84
N ILE A 33 -15.35 1.55 9.08
CA ILE A 33 -14.52 2.53 9.77
C ILE A 33 -13.45 3.06 8.82
N VAL A 34 -13.12 4.34 8.91
CA VAL A 34 -12.14 4.99 8.03
C VAL A 34 -10.96 5.49 8.85
N TRP A 35 -9.80 4.86 8.68
CA TRP A 35 -8.55 5.25 9.33
C TRP A 35 -7.68 6.06 8.37
N HIS A 36 -7.58 7.38 8.55
CA HIS A 36 -7.12 8.28 7.50
C HIS A 36 -6.19 9.41 7.93
N SER A 37 -5.32 9.89 7.03
CA SER A 37 -4.46 11.07 7.26
C SER A 37 -5.06 12.40 6.75
N LEU A 38 -6.32 12.37 6.33
CA LEU A 38 -7.04 13.51 5.77
C LEU A 38 -7.40 14.55 6.84
N GLY A 39 -7.54 15.82 6.44
CA GLY A 39 -8.04 16.86 7.33
C GLY A 39 -9.52 16.67 7.68
N LYS A 40 -9.92 17.08 8.89
CA LYS A 40 -11.30 16.93 9.41
C LYS A 40 -12.36 17.57 8.51
N GLU A 41 -12.06 18.70 7.89
CA GLU A 41 -12.96 19.35 6.95
C GLU A 41 -13.20 18.49 5.71
N LEU A 42 -12.14 17.87 5.18
CA LEU A 42 -12.22 17.04 3.98
C LEU A 42 -13.01 15.74 4.22
N ILE A 43 -12.82 15.08 5.36
CA ILE A 43 -13.62 13.89 5.68
C ILE A 43 -15.10 14.24 5.90
N GLY A 44 -15.39 15.42 6.48
CA GLY A 44 -16.76 15.95 6.57
C GLY A 44 -17.40 16.14 5.19
N GLN A 45 -16.69 16.78 4.26
CA GLN A 45 -17.15 16.96 2.88
C GLN A 45 -17.40 15.62 2.17
N VAL A 46 -16.58 14.59 2.45
CA VAL A 46 -16.82 13.24 1.92
C VAL A 46 -18.15 12.69 2.41
N LYS A 47 -18.41 12.73 3.72
CA LYS A 47 -19.65 12.22 4.32
C LYS A 47 -20.88 12.92 3.75
N ASP A 48 -20.82 14.24 3.61
CA ASP A 48 -21.87 15.05 3.00
C ASP A 48 -22.09 14.66 1.53
N PHE A 49 -21.01 14.48 0.76
CA PHE A 49 -21.08 14.16 -0.66
C PHE A 49 -21.72 12.79 -0.92
N ILE A 50 -21.31 11.75 -0.17
CA ILE A 50 -21.91 10.41 -0.34
C ILE A 50 -23.23 10.24 0.40
N ASN A 51 -23.62 11.22 1.22
CA ASN A 51 -24.80 11.20 2.08
C ASN A 51 -24.84 9.98 3.01
N VAL A 52 -23.70 9.66 3.62
CA VAL A 52 -23.53 8.54 4.55
C VAL A 52 -22.54 8.95 5.64
N ASP A 53 -22.91 8.72 6.90
CA ASP A 53 -21.99 8.86 8.04
C ASP A 53 -21.29 7.52 8.33
N PHE A 54 -20.07 7.61 8.83
CA PHE A 54 -19.22 6.47 9.18
C PHE A 54 -18.22 6.88 10.26
N GLU A 55 -17.76 5.94 11.07
CA GLU A 55 -16.73 6.23 12.07
C GLU A 55 -15.38 6.50 11.38
N ASP A 56 -14.69 7.55 11.81
CA ASP A 56 -13.37 7.92 11.28
C ASP A 56 -12.35 8.21 12.38
N TYR A 57 -11.09 7.88 12.09
CA TYR A 57 -9.97 7.97 13.01
C TYR A 57 -8.72 8.50 12.30
N ASP A 58 -7.93 9.29 13.03
CA ASP A 58 -6.67 9.83 12.50
C ASP A 58 -5.60 8.73 12.31
N PHE A 59 -5.02 8.68 11.12
CA PHE A 59 -3.82 7.93 10.77
C PHE A 59 -2.64 8.88 10.67
N PHE A 60 -1.68 8.74 11.59
CA PHE A 60 -0.49 9.58 11.62
C PHE A 60 0.69 8.89 10.91
N HIS A 61 1.27 9.59 9.92
CA HIS A 61 2.52 9.13 9.31
C HIS A 61 3.66 9.24 10.32
N ARG A 62 4.29 8.10 10.62
CA ARG A 62 5.54 8.06 11.40
C ARG A 62 6.74 7.82 10.49
N PRO A 63 7.91 8.42 10.79
CA PRO A 63 9.15 8.09 10.09
C PRO A 63 9.51 6.60 10.24
N GLU A 64 10.01 6.00 9.17
CA GLU A 64 10.56 4.64 9.22
C GLU A 64 11.82 4.59 10.11
N LEU A 65 12.01 3.48 10.83
CA LEU A 65 13.29 3.22 11.49
C LEU A 65 14.41 3.20 10.44
N PRO A 66 15.62 3.72 10.74
CA PRO A 66 16.72 3.78 9.78
C PRO A 66 17.06 2.44 9.12
N VAL A 67 17.00 1.34 9.90
CA VAL A 67 17.21 -0.03 9.39
C VAL A 67 16.12 -0.47 8.43
N VAL A 68 14.85 -0.15 8.71
CA VAL A 68 13.71 -0.50 7.85
C VAL A 68 13.80 0.28 6.54
N LYS A 69 14.11 1.58 6.62
CA LYS A 69 14.36 2.41 5.45
C LYS A 69 15.51 1.86 4.61
N PHE A 70 16.64 1.49 5.23
CA PHE A 70 17.79 0.92 4.53
C PHE A 70 17.39 -0.34 3.77
N VAL A 71 16.70 -1.26 4.45
CA VAL A 71 16.23 -2.51 3.85
C VAL A 71 15.30 -2.24 2.66
N ARG A 72 14.29 -1.38 2.84
CA ARG A 72 13.32 -1.03 1.78
C ARG A 72 14.01 -0.40 0.57
N GLU A 73 14.89 0.58 0.78
CA GLU A 73 15.62 1.26 -0.29
C GLU A 73 16.55 0.29 -1.06
N THR A 74 17.19 -0.65 -0.36
CA THR A 74 18.00 -1.72 -0.97
C THR A 74 17.16 -2.67 -1.81
N ALA A 75 15.99 -3.12 -1.29
CA ALA A 75 15.07 -3.98 -2.04
C ALA A 75 14.52 -3.25 -3.28
N VAL A 76 14.12 -1.98 -3.15
CA VAL A 76 13.64 -1.16 -4.27
C VAL A 76 14.70 -1.08 -5.38
N LEU A 77 15.94 -0.77 -5.05
CA LEU A 77 17.01 -0.69 -6.04
C LEU A 77 17.28 -2.04 -6.72
N ALA A 78 17.27 -3.14 -5.95
CA ALA A 78 17.42 -4.49 -6.51
C ALA A 78 16.25 -4.84 -7.46
N ARG A 79 15.00 -4.59 -7.05
CA ARG A 79 13.81 -4.79 -7.91
C ARG A 79 13.87 -3.95 -9.17
N LEU A 80 14.28 -2.69 -9.09
CA LEU A 80 14.42 -1.83 -10.28
C LEU A 80 15.42 -2.41 -11.30
N ARG A 81 16.53 -3.01 -10.84
CA ARG A 81 17.50 -3.69 -11.73
C ARG A 81 16.87 -4.91 -12.42
N LYS A 82 16.17 -5.76 -11.66
CA LYS A 82 15.46 -6.93 -12.22
C LYS A 82 14.36 -6.51 -13.20
N ASN A 83 13.55 -5.52 -12.83
CA ASN A 83 12.46 -5.03 -13.68
C ASN A 83 12.99 -4.39 -14.98
N MET A 84 14.13 -3.68 -14.91
CA MET A 84 14.84 -3.17 -16.08
C MET A 84 15.25 -4.30 -17.03
N GLU A 85 15.81 -5.39 -16.50
CA GLU A 85 16.20 -6.58 -17.30
C GLU A 85 14.99 -7.22 -17.98
N ILE A 86 13.92 -7.50 -17.22
CA ILE A 86 12.70 -8.15 -17.73
C ILE A 86 12.05 -7.37 -18.87
N ARG A 87 12.07 -6.03 -18.79
CA ARG A 87 11.47 -5.17 -19.82
C ARG A 87 12.46 -4.67 -20.86
N SER A 88 13.74 -5.04 -20.74
CA SER A 88 14.82 -4.48 -21.56
C SER A 88 14.74 -2.94 -21.67
N ASN A 89 14.36 -2.29 -20.56
CA ASN A 89 14.04 -0.87 -20.53
C ASN A 89 14.86 -0.14 -19.45
N PRO A 90 15.97 0.52 -19.83
CA PRO A 90 16.85 1.23 -18.90
C PRO A 90 16.14 2.38 -18.17
N THR A 91 15.06 2.95 -18.73
CA THR A 91 14.35 4.08 -18.11
C THR A 91 13.66 3.71 -16.80
N ILE A 92 13.44 2.42 -16.52
CA ILE A 92 12.93 1.95 -15.22
C ILE A 92 13.86 2.42 -14.10
N MET A 93 15.18 2.43 -14.33
CA MET A 93 16.17 2.86 -13.34
C MET A 93 16.06 4.35 -12.98
N ASN A 94 15.45 5.19 -13.84
CA ASN A 94 15.22 6.61 -13.55
C ASN A 94 14.28 6.84 -12.35
N ASN A 95 13.59 5.79 -11.89
CA ASN A 95 12.76 5.82 -10.69
C ASN A 95 13.57 5.72 -9.38
N TRP A 96 14.86 5.38 -9.48
CA TRP A 96 15.81 5.47 -8.37
C TRP A 96 16.36 6.90 -8.24
N LYS A 97 15.77 7.69 -7.34
CA LYS A 97 16.15 9.09 -7.10
C LYS A 97 16.53 9.30 -5.62
N PRO A 98 17.67 8.74 -5.16
CA PRO A 98 18.10 8.91 -3.78
C PRO A 98 18.38 10.37 -3.46
N SER A 99 18.05 10.81 -2.24
CA SER A 99 18.44 12.13 -1.77
C SER A 99 19.95 12.20 -1.57
N GLN A 100 20.63 13.04 -2.33
CA GLN A 100 22.10 13.19 -2.27
C GLN A 100 22.55 14.40 -1.43
N SER A 101 21.64 15.01 -0.68
CA SER A 101 21.95 16.17 0.16
C SER A 101 22.66 15.76 1.45
N GLY A 102 23.91 16.21 1.63
CA GLY A 102 24.72 15.96 2.82
C GLY A 102 25.46 14.62 2.83
N TRP A 103 26.60 14.56 3.55
CA TRP A 103 27.49 13.39 3.57
C TRP A 103 26.86 12.15 4.20
N LYS A 104 26.00 12.31 5.22
CA LYS A 104 25.28 11.19 5.86
C LYS A 104 24.38 10.45 4.87
N ASN A 105 23.64 11.20 4.04
CA ASN A 105 22.77 10.60 3.02
C ASN A 105 23.59 9.95 1.90
N LYS A 106 24.70 10.57 1.47
CA LYS A 106 25.62 9.96 0.50
C LYS A 106 26.13 8.61 1.01
N LEU A 107 26.58 8.54 2.27
CA LEU A 107 27.06 7.30 2.87
C LEU A 107 25.95 6.24 2.96
N PHE A 108 24.75 6.65 3.40
CA PHE A 108 23.58 5.77 3.48
C PHE A 108 23.26 5.16 2.11
N TYR A 109 23.13 5.98 1.05
CA TYR A 109 22.77 5.49 -0.28
C TYR A 109 23.90 4.76 -0.99
N SER A 110 25.17 5.05 -0.68
CA SER A 110 26.30 4.21 -1.09
C SER A 110 26.20 2.82 -0.46
N GLY A 111 25.82 2.74 0.83
CA GLY A 111 25.54 1.48 1.52
C GLY A 111 24.37 0.72 0.88
N VAL A 112 23.28 1.42 0.55
CA VAL A 112 22.13 0.85 -0.18
C VAL A 112 22.57 0.27 -1.53
N ALA A 113 23.33 1.04 -2.30
CA ALA A 113 23.84 0.62 -3.60
C ALA A 113 24.78 -0.58 -3.50
N PHE A 114 25.64 -0.62 -2.49
CA PHE A 114 26.51 -1.76 -2.22
C PHE A 114 25.72 -3.00 -1.81
N ALA A 115 24.84 -2.88 -0.81
CA ALA A 115 24.01 -3.99 -0.32
C ALA A 115 23.11 -4.58 -1.42
N SER A 116 22.55 -3.74 -2.30
CA SER A 116 21.67 -4.19 -3.39
C SER A 116 22.37 -5.08 -4.43
N ARG A 117 23.72 -5.12 -4.46
CA ARG A 117 24.48 -6.01 -5.35
C ARG A 117 24.44 -7.48 -4.90
N PHE A 118 24.11 -7.73 -3.64
CA PHE A 118 24.02 -9.08 -3.09
C PHE A 118 22.65 -9.72 -3.26
N LEU A 119 21.63 -8.93 -3.64
CA LEU A 119 20.28 -9.43 -3.94
C LEU A 119 20.20 -9.75 -5.44
N LYS A 120 20.37 -11.03 -5.82
CA LYS A 120 20.57 -11.41 -7.23
C LYS A 120 19.27 -11.78 -7.95
N ASP A 121 18.29 -12.27 -7.20
CA ASP A 121 17.00 -12.72 -7.71
C ASP A 121 15.83 -12.29 -6.81
N TYR A 122 14.59 -12.64 -7.21
CA TYR A 122 13.39 -12.28 -6.45
C TYR A 122 13.31 -12.94 -5.07
N PRO A 123 13.66 -14.23 -4.88
CA PRO A 123 13.77 -14.83 -3.55
C PRO A 123 14.69 -14.08 -2.59
N ASP A 124 15.89 -13.69 -3.02
CA ASP A 124 16.82 -12.88 -2.21
C ASP A 124 16.17 -11.56 -1.78
N ILE A 125 15.55 -10.87 -2.74
CA ILE A 125 14.87 -9.59 -2.50
C ILE A 125 13.72 -9.76 -1.51
N SER A 126 12.86 -10.77 -1.70
CA SER A 126 11.70 -11.00 -0.83
C SER A 126 12.13 -11.41 0.57
N ASN A 127 13.20 -12.20 0.73
CA ASN A 127 13.75 -12.52 2.05
C ASN A 127 14.34 -11.28 2.75
N TRP A 128 15.00 -10.40 1.98
CA TRP A 128 15.48 -9.12 2.50
C TRP A 128 14.32 -8.19 2.93
N GLU A 129 13.24 -8.13 2.15
CA GLU A 129 12.02 -7.39 2.52
C GLU A 129 11.38 -7.95 3.80
N LYS A 130 11.27 -9.29 3.93
CA LYS A 130 10.77 -9.95 5.15
C LYS A 130 11.59 -9.57 6.38
N TYR A 131 12.91 -9.50 6.27
CA TYR A 131 13.76 -9.00 7.35
C TYR A 131 13.39 -7.55 7.75
N GLY A 132 13.13 -6.68 6.78
CA GLY A 132 12.65 -5.32 7.02
C GLY A 132 11.29 -5.28 7.72
N PHE A 133 10.37 -6.15 7.32
CA PHE A 133 9.05 -6.29 7.95
C PHE A 133 9.17 -6.68 9.42
N GLU A 134 10.01 -7.66 9.76
CA GLU A 134 10.25 -8.03 11.15
C GLU A 134 10.88 -6.88 11.95
N LYS A 135 11.84 -6.14 11.38
CA LYS A 135 12.41 -4.95 12.05
C LYS A 135 11.39 -3.83 12.23
N SER A 136 10.36 -3.74 11.40
CA SER A 136 9.31 -2.74 11.54
C SER A 136 8.45 -2.94 12.80
N LYS A 137 8.41 -4.15 13.37
CA LYS A 137 7.65 -4.44 14.60
C LYS A 137 8.18 -3.71 15.85
N ALA A 138 9.44 -3.27 15.81
CA ALA A 138 10.04 -2.45 16.86
C ALA A 138 9.68 -0.95 16.76
N SER A 139 8.96 -0.52 15.73
CA SER A 139 8.62 0.89 15.51
C SER A 139 7.43 1.35 16.35
N LEU A 140 7.38 2.65 16.67
CA LEU A 140 6.23 3.27 17.32
C LEU A 140 4.95 3.11 16.47
N SER A 141 5.05 3.27 15.13
CA SER A 141 3.91 3.09 14.23
C SER A 141 3.31 1.70 14.30
N TYR A 142 4.12 0.66 14.49
CA TYR A 142 3.60 -0.70 14.68
C TYR A 142 2.85 -0.83 16.00
N GLN A 143 3.39 -0.30 17.10
CA GLN A 143 2.74 -0.38 18.41
C GLN A 143 1.41 0.39 18.44
N GLU A 144 1.38 1.59 17.85
CA GLU A 144 0.16 2.39 17.68
C GLU A 144 -0.88 1.66 16.82
N ALA A 145 -0.46 1.11 15.68
CA ALA A 145 -1.34 0.36 14.81
C ALA A 145 -1.91 -0.89 15.48
N LYS A 146 -1.07 -1.67 16.17
CA LYS A 146 -1.49 -2.87 16.89
C LYS A 146 -2.51 -2.54 17.97
N SER A 147 -2.30 -1.45 18.72
CA SER A 147 -3.25 -0.97 19.72
C SER A 147 -4.59 -0.61 19.08
N PHE A 148 -4.57 0.23 18.03
CA PHE A 148 -5.76 0.64 17.30
C PHE A 148 -6.56 -0.56 16.76
N LEU A 149 -5.88 -1.50 16.10
CA LEU A 149 -6.50 -2.67 15.49
C LEU A 149 -7.04 -3.66 16.54
N SER A 150 -6.35 -3.82 17.68
CA SER A 150 -6.82 -4.67 18.77
C SER A 150 -8.05 -4.09 19.48
N GLN A 151 -8.19 -2.75 19.49
CA GLN A 151 -9.35 -2.05 20.05
C GLN A 151 -10.57 -2.16 19.13
N HIS A 152 -10.41 -1.87 17.84
CA HIS A 152 -11.54 -1.76 16.90
C HIS A 152 -11.92 -3.10 16.24
N LYS A 153 -10.97 -4.04 16.17
CA LYS A 153 -11.15 -5.43 15.67
C LYS A 153 -11.92 -5.52 14.35
N PRO A 154 -11.51 -4.82 13.28
CA PRO A 154 -12.12 -5.03 11.97
C PRO A 154 -11.85 -6.46 11.46
N ASP A 155 -12.76 -7.01 10.68
CA ASP A 155 -12.54 -8.29 9.98
C ASP A 155 -11.53 -8.11 8.84
N ILE A 156 -11.54 -6.92 8.21
CA ILE A 156 -10.71 -6.56 7.07
C ILE A 156 -10.03 -5.21 7.31
N LEU A 157 -8.71 -5.14 7.08
CA LEU A 157 -7.99 -3.88 6.88
C LEU A 157 -7.68 -3.70 5.39
N PHE A 158 -8.31 -2.70 4.77
CA PHE A 158 -8.15 -2.41 3.36
C PHE A 158 -7.31 -1.15 3.12
N CYS A 159 -6.08 -1.33 2.63
CA CYS A 159 -5.21 -0.22 2.25
C CYS A 159 -5.48 0.24 0.81
N THR A 160 -5.96 1.47 0.68
CA THR A 160 -6.38 2.07 -0.59
C THR A 160 -5.22 2.54 -1.48
N HIS A 161 -3.98 2.52 -0.99
CA HIS A 161 -2.82 3.05 -1.70
C HIS A 161 -1.56 2.18 -1.62
N GLN A 162 -1.24 1.44 -2.70
CA GLN A 162 -0.10 0.51 -2.77
C GLN A 162 1.31 1.09 -2.50
N ARG A 163 1.54 2.40 -2.68
CA ARG A 163 2.92 2.95 -2.68
C ARG A 163 3.38 3.60 -1.37
N VAL A 164 2.53 3.74 -0.35
CA VAL A 164 2.90 4.51 0.85
C VAL A 164 3.69 3.63 1.83
N PRO A 165 4.98 3.90 2.11
CA PRO A 165 5.75 3.03 3.00
C PRO A 165 5.28 3.07 4.45
N SER A 166 4.77 4.20 4.93
CA SER A 166 4.36 4.36 6.33
C SER A 166 3.16 3.49 6.74
N VAL A 167 2.39 2.94 5.79
CA VAL A 167 1.30 2.00 6.12
C VAL A 167 1.81 0.58 6.40
N THR A 168 3.07 0.28 6.10
CA THR A 168 3.65 -1.06 6.26
C THR A 168 3.48 -1.60 7.68
N SER A 169 3.72 -0.77 8.70
CA SER A 169 3.54 -1.18 10.10
C SER A 169 2.09 -1.52 10.44
N ALA A 170 1.11 -0.82 9.85
CA ALA A 170 -0.30 -1.10 10.08
C ALA A 170 -0.74 -2.43 9.47
N LEU A 171 -0.28 -2.73 8.25
CA LEU A 171 -0.56 -4.00 7.59
C LEU A 171 0.10 -5.19 8.30
N ILE A 172 1.33 -5.02 8.77
CA ILE A 172 2.02 -6.06 9.56
C ILE A 172 1.30 -6.27 10.89
N ALA A 173 0.92 -5.19 11.59
CA ALA A 173 0.17 -5.28 12.84
C ALA A 173 -1.18 -5.99 12.65
N ALA A 174 -1.90 -5.71 11.57
CA ALA A 174 -3.16 -6.38 11.24
C ALA A 174 -2.98 -7.89 11.09
N ASN A 175 -2.01 -8.33 10.29
CA ASN A 175 -1.72 -9.75 10.11
C ASN A 175 -1.32 -10.42 11.44
N ASP A 176 -0.47 -9.77 12.25
CA ASP A 176 -0.02 -10.29 13.55
C ASP A 176 -1.18 -10.46 14.56
N VAL A 177 -2.28 -9.71 14.41
CA VAL A 177 -3.49 -9.86 15.25
C VAL A 177 -4.63 -10.62 14.57
N GLY A 178 -4.35 -11.25 13.41
CA GLY A 178 -5.31 -12.11 12.70
C GLY A 178 -6.36 -11.37 11.85
N ILE A 179 -6.16 -10.09 11.55
CA ILE A 179 -7.05 -9.30 10.68
C ILE A 179 -6.63 -9.50 9.23
N LYS A 180 -7.60 -9.78 8.35
CA LYS A 180 -7.32 -10.01 6.93
C LYS A 180 -6.93 -8.69 6.24
N THR A 181 -5.84 -8.68 5.51
CA THR A 181 -5.32 -7.48 4.84
C THR A 181 -5.56 -7.49 3.34
N TYR A 182 -6.05 -6.37 2.82
CA TYR A 182 -6.26 -6.15 1.39
C TYR A 182 -5.52 -4.89 0.97
N THR A 183 -5.04 -4.85 -0.26
CA THR A 183 -4.61 -3.60 -0.88
C THR A 183 -5.09 -3.45 -2.30
N ALA A 184 -5.39 -2.21 -2.68
CA ALA A 184 -5.67 -1.84 -4.05
C ALA A 184 -4.38 -1.58 -4.83
N ILE A 185 -4.20 -2.31 -5.94
CA ILE A 185 -3.26 -1.91 -6.98
C ILE A 185 -4.00 -0.93 -7.89
N PHE A 186 -3.95 0.35 -7.57
CA PHE A 186 -4.73 1.39 -8.26
C PHE A 186 -4.08 1.88 -9.56
N SER A 187 -2.90 1.40 -9.94
CA SER A 187 -2.35 1.62 -11.27
C SER A 187 -1.21 0.65 -11.58
N TRP A 188 -1.18 0.16 -12.81
CA TRP A 188 -0.16 -0.75 -13.31
C TRP A 188 1.22 -0.09 -13.44
N ASP A 189 1.28 1.21 -13.68
CA ASP A 189 2.52 1.94 -13.98
C ASP A 189 3.51 1.97 -12.80
N ASN A 190 3.04 1.65 -11.59
CA ASN A 190 3.80 1.68 -10.35
C ASN A 190 4.53 0.36 -10.04
N LEU A 191 4.06 -0.74 -10.61
CA LEU A 191 4.66 -2.06 -10.43
C LEU A 191 6.07 -2.16 -11.02
N PRO A 192 6.36 -1.74 -12.27
CA PRO A 192 7.73 -1.75 -12.79
C PRO A 192 8.66 -0.84 -11.99
N LYS A 193 8.11 0.17 -11.31
CA LYS A 193 8.84 1.18 -10.51
C LYS A 193 9.14 0.70 -9.08
N ALA A 194 8.91 -0.57 -8.77
CA ALA A 194 9.09 -1.17 -7.46
C ALA A 194 8.33 -0.44 -6.33
N ARG A 195 7.11 0.04 -6.62
CA ARG A 195 6.27 0.81 -5.68
C ARG A 195 5.20 -0.06 -5.03
N LEU A 196 5.65 -1.04 -4.24
CA LEU A 196 4.84 -1.87 -3.34
C LEU A 196 5.69 -2.25 -2.12
N PRO A 197 5.73 -1.41 -1.07
CA PRO A 197 6.68 -1.53 0.04
C PRO A 197 6.24 -2.52 1.13
N PHE A 198 5.11 -3.20 0.96
CA PHE A 198 4.52 -4.12 1.93
C PHE A 198 3.90 -5.34 1.23
N ARG A 199 3.40 -6.30 2.02
CA ARG A 199 2.58 -7.42 1.53
C ARG A 199 1.24 -7.46 2.25
N THR A 200 0.22 -7.95 1.56
CA THR A 200 -1.13 -8.15 2.08
C THR A 200 -1.61 -9.55 1.72
N ASP A 201 -2.65 -10.02 2.39
CA ASP A 201 -3.25 -11.31 2.05
C ASP A 201 -3.84 -11.34 0.64
N LYS A 202 -4.47 -10.22 0.25
CA LYS A 202 -5.20 -10.08 -1.00
C LYS A 202 -4.85 -8.78 -1.72
N TYR A 203 -4.87 -8.84 -3.05
CA TYR A 203 -4.56 -7.73 -3.96
C TYR A 203 -5.72 -7.52 -4.92
N LEU A 204 -6.34 -6.34 -4.86
CA LEU A 204 -7.42 -5.95 -5.75
C LEU A 204 -6.84 -5.22 -6.96
N VAL A 205 -7.08 -5.75 -8.16
CA VAL A 205 -6.56 -5.21 -9.43
C VAL A 205 -7.71 -4.94 -10.40
N TRP A 206 -7.50 -4.03 -11.35
CA TRP A 206 -8.61 -3.61 -12.23
C TRP A 206 -8.90 -4.58 -13.37
N SER A 207 -7.88 -5.33 -13.80
CA SER A 207 -7.97 -6.13 -15.01
C SER A 207 -7.00 -7.31 -15.00
N ARG A 208 -7.21 -8.24 -15.92
CA ARG A 208 -6.27 -9.34 -16.18
C ARG A 208 -4.87 -8.84 -16.54
N TYR A 209 -4.77 -7.70 -17.23
CA TYR A 209 -3.49 -7.08 -17.54
C TYR A 209 -2.75 -6.68 -16.26
N MET A 210 -3.43 -6.01 -15.31
CA MET A 210 -2.82 -5.63 -14.03
C MET A 210 -2.43 -6.83 -13.17
N LYS A 211 -3.25 -7.89 -13.18
CA LYS A 211 -2.90 -9.17 -12.55
C LYS A 211 -1.58 -9.72 -13.10
N ASN A 212 -1.44 -9.76 -14.43
CA ASN A 212 -0.22 -10.26 -15.08
C ASN A 212 1.00 -9.36 -14.79
N GLU A 213 0.83 -8.04 -14.76
CA GLU A 213 1.91 -7.12 -14.36
C GLU A 213 2.34 -7.37 -12.92
N LEU A 214 1.40 -7.58 -11.99
CA LEU A 214 1.71 -7.85 -10.58
C LEU A 214 2.55 -9.14 -10.43
N LEU A 215 2.11 -10.24 -11.05
CA LEU A 215 2.83 -11.50 -11.07
C LEU A 215 4.22 -11.39 -11.72
N THR A 216 4.38 -10.50 -12.70
CA THR A 216 5.65 -10.29 -13.39
C THR A 216 6.70 -9.61 -12.49
N TYR A 217 6.32 -8.57 -11.74
CA TYR A 217 7.29 -7.78 -10.95
C TYR A 217 7.38 -8.19 -9.48
N TYR A 218 6.39 -8.94 -9.00
CA TYR A 218 6.29 -9.47 -7.64
C TYR A 218 5.92 -10.95 -7.69
N PRO A 219 6.81 -11.82 -8.21
CA PRO A 219 6.55 -13.26 -8.33
C PRO A 219 6.50 -13.98 -6.98
N ASP A 220 6.73 -13.26 -5.88
CA ASP A 220 6.51 -13.71 -4.51
C ASP A 220 5.06 -13.55 -4.02
N ILE A 221 4.16 -13.09 -4.89
CA ILE A 221 2.71 -13.05 -4.66
C ILE A 221 2.06 -14.18 -5.46
N ASP A 222 1.26 -15.00 -4.79
CA ASP A 222 0.58 -16.12 -5.41
C ASP A 222 -0.66 -15.67 -6.20
N GLU A 223 -1.02 -16.43 -7.24
CA GLU A 223 -2.11 -16.07 -8.15
C GLU A 223 -3.47 -15.97 -7.46
N ASP A 224 -3.71 -16.84 -6.46
CA ASP A 224 -4.95 -16.90 -5.67
C ASP A 224 -5.09 -15.73 -4.69
N GLN A 225 -4.01 -14.97 -4.46
CA GLN A 225 -4.04 -13.72 -3.71
C GLN A 225 -4.59 -12.55 -4.53
N ILE A 226 -4.75 -12.69 -5.85
CA ILE A 226 -5.09 -11.58 -6.74
C ILE A 226 -6.53 -11.68 -7.24
N GLU A 227 -7.33 -10.65 -6.94
CA GLU A 227 -8.73 -10.57 -7.32
C GLU A 227 -8.94 -9.41 -8.32
N ILE A 228 -9.61 -9.72 -9.43
CA ILE A 228 -9.94 -8.72 -10.46
C ILE A 228 -11.28 -8.08 -10.11
N THR A 229 -11.26 -6.83 -9.65
CA THR A 229 -12.45 -6.12 -9.14
C THR A 229 -12.89 -4.93 -10.00
N SER A 230 -12.19 -4.65 -11.11
CA SER A 230 -12.30 -3.35 -11.79
C SER A 230 -11.88 -2.18 -10.87
N THR A 231 -12.29 -0.95 -11.18
CA THR A 231 -11.99 0.24 -10.40
C THR A 231 -13.25 1.07 -10.13
N PRO A 232 -13.61 1.30 -8.85
CA PRO A 232 -14.79 2.10 -8.51
C PRO A 232 -14.68 3.56 -8.96
N GLN A 233 -13.46 4.04 -9.20
CA GLN A 233 -13.19 5.39 -9.67
C GLN A 233 -13.97 5.73 -10.96
N PHE A 234 -14.28 4.76 -11.82
CA PHE A 234 -14.95 5.00 -13.10
C PHE A 234 -16.43 4.60 -13.10
N ASP A 235 -16.99 4.18 -11.97
CA ASP A 235 -18.39 3.73 -11.90
C ASP A 235 -19.38 4.86 -12.21
N PHE A 236 -19.00 6.11 -11.95
CA PHE A 236 -19.84 7.27 -12.27
C PHE A 236 -20.13 7.42 -13.78
N TYR A 237 -19.28 6.87 -14.67
CA TYR A 237 -19.58 6.84 -16.12
C TYR A 237 -20.75 5.92 -16.47
N ARG A 238 -21.23 5.09 -15.54
CA ARG A 238 -22.40 4.23 -15.72
C ARG A 238 -23.69 4.87 -15.19
N LYS A 239 -23.59 6.00 -14.49
CA LYS A 239 -24.71 6.74 -13.89
C LYS A 239 -25.36 7.62 -14.95
N LYS A 240 -26.52 7.21 -15.46
CA LYS A 240 -27.25 7.91 -16.52
C LYS A 240 -27.64 9.33 -16.12
N GLU A 241 -27.85 9.56 -14.83
CA GLU A 241 -28.20 10.86 -14.25
C GLU A 241 -27.06 11.89 -14.32
N LEU A 242 -25.83 11.47 -14.65
CA LEU A 242 -24.66 12.34 -14.78
C LEU A 242 -24.23 12.57 -16.25
N ILE A 243 -24.96 12.01 -17.23
CA ILE A 243 -24.68 12.06 -18.68
C ILE A 243 -25.80 12.83 -19.37
#